data_AF-A0A7X7MVD8-F1
#
_entry.id   AF-A0A7X7MVD8-F1
#
_cell.length_a   1.000
_cell.length_b   1.000
_cell.length_c   1.000
_cell.angle_alpha   90.00
_cell.angle_beta   90.00
_cell.angle_gamma   90.00
#
_symmetry.space_group_name_H-M   'P 1'
#
loop_
_entity.id
_entity.type
_entity.pdbx_description
1 polymer ?
#
loop_
_entity_poly.entity_id
_entity_poly.type
_entity_poly.pdbx_seq_one_letter_code
_entity_poly.pdbx_strand_id
1 'polypeptide(L)'
;MKCEKCGAELVEGVLFCKECGNKLNSDKRFCRECGSALSPGMKFCSNCGADVNAVDNNKIPINPYQDSSNMPPKMVRPLEPITKDKRNGKPKNTNKIIMLIIGAGCVLFIAILLLTLGSGLKKSNLDNSVVNECFDEIIPVVNANTTIEA
;
A
#
# COMPACT_ATOMS: atom_id res chain seq x y z
N MET A 1 16.63 -14.44 3.89
CA MET A 1 15.96 -14.09 2.60
C MET A 1 15.73 -12.57 2.57
N LYS A 2 15.52 -11.92 1.41
CA LYS A 2 15.28 -10.46 1.36
C LYS A 2 13.83 -10.15 0.99
N CYS A 3 13.31 -9.05 1.50
CA CYS A 3 11.97 -8.59 1.15
C CYS A 3 11.95 -8.10 -0.29
N GLU A 4 11.11 -8.69 -1.14
CA GLU A 4 10.97 -8.30 -2.55
C GLU A 4 10.52 -6.84 -2.73
N LYS A 5 9.78 -6.29 -1.75
CA LYS A 5 9.26 -4.92 -1.84
C LYS A 5 10.25 -3.84 -1.40
N CYS A 6 11.15 -4.13 -0.45
CA CYS A 6 12.00 -3.10 0.17
C CYS A 6 13.48 -3.50 0.34
N GLY A 7 13.85 -4.73 0.02
CA GLY A 7 15.21 -5.24 0.13
C GLY A 7 15.69 -5.55 1.56
N ALA A 8 14.86 -5.35 2.59
CA ALA A 8 15.22 -5.64 3.97
C ALA A 8 15.55 -7.13 4.19
N GLU A 9 16.51 -7.40 5.07
CA GLU A 9 16.89 -8.75 5.50
C GLU A 9 15.74 -9.39 6.30
N LEU A 10 15.35 -10.61 5.97
CA LEU A 10 14.27 -11.37 6.59
C LEU A 10 14.79 -12.68 7.18
N VAL A 11 14.34 -12.95 8.41
CA VAL A 11 14.53 -14.21 9.14
C VAL A 11 13.55 -15.27 8.62
N GLU A 12 13.91 -16.54 8.69
CA GLU A 12 13.02 -17.64 8.28
C GLU A 12 11.75 -17.71 9.15
N GLY A 13 10.62 -18.09 8.55
CA GLY A 13 9.34 -18.24 9.26
C GLY A 13 8.57 -16.94 9.54
N VAL A 14 9.05 -15.77 9.10
CA VAL A 14 8.34 -14.50 9.29
C VAL A 14 7.24 -14.32 8.23
N LEU A 15 6.01 -14.01 8.69
CA LEU A 15 4.84 -13.80 7.82
C LEU A 15 4.78 -12.40 7.17
N PHE A 16 5.46 -11.41 7.78
CA PHE A 16 5.44 -10.03 7.35
C PHE A 16 6.83 -9.38 7.50
N CYS A 17 7.15 -8.46 6.60
CA CYS A 17 8.35 -7.64 6.70
C CYS A 17 8.19 -6.58 7.80
N LYS A 18 9.12 -6.53 8.76
CA LYS A 18 9.09 -5.55 9.86
C LYS A 18 9.37 -4.12 9.41
N GLU A 19 10.08 -3.94 8.29
CA GLU A 19 10.46 -2.64 7.77
C GLU A 19 9.34 -1.99 6.93
N CYS A 20 8.68 -2.75 6.05
CA CYS A 20 7.72 -2.20 5.09
C CYS A 20 6.29 -2.76 5.22
N GLY A 21 6.07 -3.72 6.12
CA GLY A 21 4.76 -4.35 6.34
C GLY A 21 4.30 -5.31 5.23
N ASN A 22 5.13 -5.59 4.22
CA ASN A 22 4.74 -6.49 3.14
C ASN A 22 4.52 -7.92 3.66
N LYS A 23 3.41 -8.55 3.28
CA LYS A 23 3.13 -9.96 3.58
C LYS A 23 4.06 -10.84 2.76
N LEU A 24 4.63 -11.85 3.42
CA LEU A 24 5.55 -12.80 2.82
C LEU A 24 4.82 -14.12 2.62
N ASN A 25 4.90 -14.67 1.41
CA ASN A 25 4.34 -15.98 1.12
C ASN A 25 5.36 -17.02 1.60
N SER A 26 5.16 -17.53 2.81
CA SER A 26 5.93 -18.67 3.30
C SER A 26 5.33 -19.95 2.68
N ASP A 27 5.98 -20.44 1.62
CA ASP A 27 5.54 -21.62 0.87
C ASP A 27 5.71 -22.92 1.66
N LYS A 28 6.54 -22.91 2.71
CA LYS A 28 6.72 -24.06 3.61
C LYS A 28 5.76 -23.92 4.78
N ARG A 29 4.70 -24.74 4.77
CA ARG A 29 3.76 -24.90 5.87
C ARG A 29 3.82 -26.34 6.38
N PHE A 30 3.39 -26.55 7.62
CA PHE A 30 3.27 -27.88 8.21
C PHE A 30 1.83 -28.08 8.69
N CYS A 31 1.36 -29.32 8.65
CA CYS A 31 0.04 -29.68 9.15
C CYS A 31 -0.01 -29.48 10.66
N ARG A 32 -1.06 -28.80 11.15
CA ARG A 32 -1.24 -28.56 12.59
C ARG A 32 -1.68 -29.81 13.35
N GLU A 33 -2.30 -30.76 12.65
CA GLU A 33 -2.79 -32.01 13.24
C GLU A 33 -1.72 -33.11 13.29
N CYS A 34 -0.93 -33.29 12.22
CA CYS A 34 0.04 -34.39 12.13
C CYS A 34 1.51 -33.96 11.91
N GLY A 35 1.79 -32.66 11.74
CA GLY A 35 3.15 -32.14 11.56
C GLY A 35 3.78 -32.38 10.18
N SER A 36 3.10 -33.05 9.24
CA SER A 36 3.67 -33.28 7.91
C SER A 36 3.83 -31.98 7.12
N ALA A 37 4.88 -31.89 6.30
CA ALA A 37 5.06 -30.76 5.39
C ALA A 37 3.88 -30.65 4.40
N LEU A 38 3.37 -29.44 4.20
CA LEU A 38 2.29 -29.12 3.29
C LEU A 38 2.85 -28.44 2.05
N SER A 39 2.49 -28.96 0.89
CA SER A 39 2.74 -28.32 -0.40
C SER A 39 1.94 -27.02 -0.54
N PRO A 40 2.47 -26.02 -1.27
CA PRO A 40 1.76 -24.78 -1.53
C PRO A 40 0.45 -25.04 -2.26
N GLY A 41 -0.62 -24.35 -1.86
CA GLY A 41 -1.93 -24.41 -2.52
C GLY A 41 -2.84 -25.59 -2.13
N MET A 42 -2.43 -26.51 -1.25
CA MET A 42 -3.31 -27.59 -0.79
C MET A 42 -4.42 -27.09 0.15
N LYS A 43 -5.61 -27.68 0.04
CA LYS A 43 -6.75 -27.42 0.96
C LYS A 43 -6.81 -28.42 2.13
N PHE A 44 -6.34 -29.64 1.91
CA PHE A 44 -6.31 -30.71 2.89
C PHE A 44 -4.91 -31.31 2.98
N CYS A 45 -4.57 -31.83 4.15
CA CYS A 45 -3.33 -32.53 4.37
C CYS A 45 -3.36 -33.90 3.68
N SER A 46 -2.40 -34.18 2.81
CA SER A 46 -2.28 -35.48 2.12
C SER A 46 -1.99 -36.66 3.04
N ASN A 47 -1.42 -36.40 4.23
CA ASN A 47 -1.10 -37.45 5.20
C ASN A 47 -2.25 -37.80 6.15
N CYS A 48 -2.97 -36.81 6.69
CA CYS A 48 -4.01 -37.03 7.72
C CYS A 48 -5.43 -36.56 7.33
N GLY A 49 -5.60 -35.94 6.16
CA GLY A 49 -6.90 -35.44 5.69
C GLY A 49 -7.40 -34.14 6.34
N ALA A 50 -6.68 -33.59 7.32
CA ALA A 50 -7.09 -32.35 7.99
C ALA A 50 -7.14 -31.15 7.04
N ASP A 51 -8.16 -30.31 7.17
CA ASP A 51 -8.25 -29.03 6.45
C ASP A 51 -7.16 -28.08 6.96
N VAL A 52 -6.32 -27.59 6.04
CA VAL A 52 -5.15 -26.76 6.40
C VAL A 52 -5.52 -25.29 6.60
N ASN A 53 -6.73 -24.90 6.16
CA ASN A 53 -7.27 -23.55 6.29
C ASN A 53 -8.37 -23.47 7.36
N ALA A 54 -8.82 -24.60 7.91
CA ALA A 54 -9.72 -24.63 9.04
C ALA A 54 -9.05 -23.98 10.27
N VAL A 55 -9.37 -22.70 10.48
CA VAL A 55 -9.20 -22.07 11.77
C VAL A 55 -10.40 -22.51 12.58
N ASP A 56 -10.18 -23.41 13.53
CA ASP A 56 -11.22 -23.87 14.45
C ASP A 56 -11.65 -22.68 15.32
N ASN A 57 -12.63 -21.90 14.85
CA ASN A 57 -13.18 -20.74 15.56
C ASN A 57 -13.87 -21.13 16.87
N ASN A 58 -14.03 -22.44 17.12
CA ASN A 58 -14.60 -22.98 18.34
C ASN A 58 -13.53 -23.38 19.38
N LYS A 59 -12.24 -23.31 19.04
CA LYS A 59 -11.17 -23.27 20.04
C LYS A 59 -10.94 -21.81 20.41
N ILE A 60 -11.56 -21.40 21.51
CA ILE A 60 -11.14 -20.20 22.25
C ILE A 60 -9.61 -20.29 22.34
N PRO A 61 -8.82 -19.30 21.86
CA PRO A 61 -7.42 -19.27 22.17
C PRO A 61 -7.34 -19.16 23.69
N ILE A 62 -7.13 -20.30 24.35
CA ILE A 62 -6.79 -20.33 25.75
C ILE A 62 -5.52 -19.51 25.85
N ASN A 63 -5.67 -18.26 26.27
CA ASN A 63 -4.55 -17.47 26.69
C ASN A 63 -3.86 -18.33 27.76
N PRO A 64 -2.56 -18.72 27.61
CA PRO A 64 -1.86 -19.49 28.63
C PRO A 64 -1.85 -18.79 30.00
N TYR A 65 -2.28 -17.52 30.02
CA TYR A 65 -2.54 -16.71 31.20
C TYR A 65 -4.06 -16.66 31.53
N GLN A 66 -4.66 -17.80 31.86
CA GLN A 66 -5.96 -17.83 32.55
C GLN A 66 -5.85 -18.65 33.83
N ASP A 67 -4.97 -18.21 34.72
CA ASP A 67 -5.15 -18.48 36.15
C ASP A 67 -4.79 -17.20 36.92
N SER A 68 -5.81 -16.42 37.23
CA SER A 68 -5.69 -15.17 37.97
C SER A 68 -5.96 -15.37 39.47
N SER A 69 -5.93 -16.61 39.97
CA SER A 69 -6.30 -16.88 41.36
C SER A 69 -5.17 -16.68 42.38
N ASN A 70 -3.90 -16.53 41.97
CA ASN A 70 -2.78 -16.42 42.90
C ASN A 70 -1.63 -15.49 42.43
N MET A 71 -1.93 -14.25 42.02
CA MET A 71 -0.87 -13.23 41.89
C MET A 71 -0.85 -12.34 43.15
N PRO A 72 0.28 -12.21 43.87
CA PRO A 72 0.39 -11.20 44.93
C PRO A 72 0.12 -9.82 44.32
N PRO A 73 -0.53 -8.89 45.04
CA PRO A 73 -0.84 -7.57 44.53
C PRO A 73 0.48 -6.89 44.14
N LYS A 74 0.75 -6.79 42.84
CA LYS A 74 1.86 -5.99 42.34
C LYS A 74 1.53 -4.55 42.71
N MET A 75 2.35 -3.97 43.59
CA MET A 75 2.31 -2.56 43.95
C MET A 75 2.50 -1.76 42.66
N VAL A 76 1.39 -1.30 42.09
CA VAL A 76 1.39 -0.49 40.88
C VAL A 76 1.98 0.84 41.30
N ARG A 77 3.21 1.12 40.85
CA ARG A 77 3.82 2.44 41.04
C ARG A 77 2.88 3.48 40.41
N PRO A 78 2.65 4.65 41.02
CA PRO A 78 1.86 5.70 40.40
C PRO A 78 2.33 5.90 38.95
N LEU A 79 1.39 5.83 38.01
CA LEU A 79 1.65 6.06 36.60
C LEU A 79 2.28 7.44 36.47
N GLU A 80 3.60 7.48 36.26
CA GLU A 80 4.26 8.70 35.81
C GLU A 80 3.57 9.10 34.50
N PRO A 81 3.26 10.39 34.31
CA PRO A 81 2.57 10.85 33.12
C PRO A 81 3.39 10.42 31.90
N ILE A 82 2.77 9.60 31.04
CA ILE A 82 3.35 9.17 29.77
C ILE A 82 3.52 10.45 28.95
N THR A 83 4.70 11.06 29.02
CA THR A 83 5.06 12.17 28.14
C THR A 83 5.06 11.59 26.74
N LYS A 84 4.07 12.01 25.95
CA LYS A 84 3.94 11.64 24.54
C LYS A 84 5.26 11.96 23.84
N ASP A 85 6.09 10.95 23.61
CA ASP A 85 7.21 11.08 22.68
C ASP A 85 6.58 11.37 21.31
N LYS A 86 6.72 12.63 20.90
CA LYS A 86 6.51 13.01 19.52
C LYS A 86 7.60 12.29 18.72
N ARG A 87 7.24 11.15 18.12
CA ARG A 87 7.93 10.67 16.91
C ARG A 87 7.81 11.76 15.85
N ASN A 88 8.77 12.68 15.87
CA ASN A 88 8.94 13.74 14.90
C ASN A 88 9.41 13.09 13.60
N GLY A 89 8.49 12.50 12.86
CA GLY A 89 8.70 12.20 11.46
C GLY A 89 8.93 13.53 10.74
N LYS A 90 10.20 13.84 10.45
CA LYS A 90 10.61 15.00 9.65
C LYS A 90 9.81 14.99 8.34
N PRO A 91 8.94 15.97 8.06
CA PRO A 91 8.35 16.08 6.74
C PRO A 91 9.47 16.42 5.76
N LYS A 92 9.76 15.50 4.82
CA LYS A 92 10.68 15.76 3.71
C LYS A 92 10.03 16.86 2.86
N ASN A 93 10.62 18.05 2.89
CA ASN A 93 10.23 19.26 2.15
C ASN A 93 10.57 19.18 0.65
N THR A 94 10.43 18.00 0.05
CA THR A 94 10.80 17.66 -1.33
C THR A 94 9.88 18.29 -2.39
N ASN A 95 8.80 18.94 -1.97
CA ASN A 95 7.79 19.49 -2.89
C ASN A 95 8.17 20.89 -3.41
N LYS A 96 9.11 21.60 -2.76
CA LYS A 96 9.55 22.93 -3.21
C LYS A 96 10.47 22.85 -4.43
N ILE A 97 11.30 21.81 -4.53
CA ILE A 97 12.24 21.65 -5.66
C ILE A 97 11.50 21.20 -6.92
N ILE A 98 10.50 20.31 -6.78
CA ILE A 98 9.71 19.80 -7.91
C ILE A 98 8.94 20.94 -8.61
N MET A 99 8.38 21.89 -7.85
CA MET A 99 7.67 23.05 -8.43
C MET A 99 8.60 24.02 -9.17
N LEU A 100 9.85 24.18 -8.74
CA LEU A 100 10.82 25.04 -9.43
C LEU A 100 11.29 24.44 -10.76
N ILE A 101 11.46 23.11 -10.83
CA ILE A 101 11.88 22.42 -12.06
C ILE A 101 10.77 22.48 -13.11
N ILE A 102 9.51 22.26 -12.72
CA ILE A 102 8.37 22.35 -13.64
C ILE A 102 8.20 23.79 -14.15
N GLY A 103 8.25 24.78 -13.25
CA GLY A 103 8.14 26.19 -13.63
C GLY A 103 9.24 26.64 -14.59
N ALA A 104 10.51 26.35 -14.29
CA ALA A 104 11.63 26.69 -15.17
C ALA A 104 11.55 25.94 -16.51
N GLY A 105 11.16 24.66 -16.48
CA GLY A 105 11.00 23.84 -17.69
C GLY A 105 9.90 24.37 -18.62
N CYS A 106 8.73 24.72 -18.09
CA CYS A 106 7.63 25.29 -18.89
C CYS A 106 8.03 26.62 -19.54
N VAL A 107 8.70 27.51 -18.81
CA VAL A 107 9.16 28.81 -19.36
C VAL A 107 10.19 28.59 -20.47
N LEU A 108 11.14 27.67 -20.27
CA LEU A 108 12.16 27.38 -21.28
C LEU A 108 11.56 26.74 -22.54
N PHE A 109 10.62 25.82 -22.37
CA PHE A 109 9.93 25.15 -23.47
C PHE A 109 9.08 26.12 -24.29
N ILE A 110 8.34 27.02 -23.62
CA ILE A 110 7.57 28.09 -24.29
C ILE A 110 8.51 29.04 -25.03
N ALA A 111 9.64 29.44 -24.43
CA ALA A 111 10.63 30.29 -25.10
C ALA A 111 11.22 29.61 -26.34
N ILE A 112 11.56 28.31 -26.26
CA ILE A 112 12.05 27.54 -27.41
C ILE A 112 10.97 27.45 -28.49
N LEU A 113 9.72 27.16 -28.12
CA LEU A 113 8.59 27.17 -29.07
C LEU A 113 8.42 28.52 -29.75
N LEU A 114 8.51 29.62 -28.99
CA LEU A 114 8.40 30.97 -29.56
C LEU A 114 9.58 31.30 -30.48
N LEU A 115 10.78 30.78 -30.22
CA LEU A 115 11.94 30.98 -31.09
C LEU A 115 11.86 30.12 -32.37
N THR A 116 11.39 28.88 -32.26
CA THR A 116 11.22 27.98 -33.41
C THR A 116 10.04 28.39 -34.29
N LEU A 117 8.92 28.81 -33.69
CA LEU A 117 7.74 29.34 -34.41
C LEU A 117 7.94 30.79 -34.87
N GLY A 118 8.73 31.58 -34.12
CA GLY A 118 8.95 33.01 -34.37
C GLY A 118 9.79 33.31 -35.61
N SER A 119 10.48 32.32 -36.16
CA SER A 119 11.20 32.47 -37.43
C SER A 119 10.29 32.31 -38.67
N GLY A 120 8.97 32.12 -38.50
CA GLY A 120 8.11 31.64 -39.57
C GLY A 120 6.67 32.19 -39.70
N LEU A 121 6.24 33.21 -38.95
CA LEU A 121 4.88 33.73 -39.09
C LEU A 121 4.80 34.95 -40.02
N LYS A 122 4.74 34.62 -41.31
CA LYS A 122 3.96 35.38 -42.29
C LYS A 122 2.54 35.51 -41.71
N LYS A 123 2.09 36.75 -41.49
CA LYS A 123 0.76 37.07 -40.94
C LYS A 123 -0.35 36.52 -41.84
N SER A 124 -0.88 35.34 -41.54
CA SER A 124 -2.14 34.85 -42.09
C SER A 124 -3.26 35.13 -41.07
N ASN A 125 -4.15 36.04 -41.47
CA ASN A 125 -5.50 36.18 -40.90
C ASN A 125 -6.25 34.85 -41.06
N LEU A 126 -7.13 34.53 -40.10
CA LEU A 126 -8.17 33.48 -40.18
C LEU A 126 -7.58 32.06 -40.26
N ASP A 127 -7.89 31.09 -39.40
CA ASP A 127 -9.21 30.65 -38.95
C ASP A 127 -9.14 29.95 -37.59
N ASN A 128 -10.22 30.13 -36.82
CA ASN A 128 -10.41 29.65 -35.45
C ASN A 128 -10.91 28.18 -35.43
N SER A 129 -10.30 27.28 -36.20
CA SER A 129 -10.86 25.93 -36.47
C SER A 129 -10.09 24.75 -35.86
N VAL A 130 -8.94 24.94 -35.21
CA VAL A 130 -8.10 23.82 -34.71
C VAL A 130 -8.12 23.73 -33.18
N VAL A 131 -9.27 24.00 -32.56
CA VAL A 131 -9.47 23.87 -31.09
C VAL A 131 -10.32 22.64 -30.74
N ASN A 132 -10.92 21.93 -31.70
CA ASN A 132 -11.90 20.86 -31.41
C ASN A 132 -11.76 19.60 -32.29
N GLU A 133 -10.59 18.93 -32.31
CA GLU A 133 -10.50 17.58 -32.93
C GLU A 133 -9.67 16.57 -32.11
N CYS A 134 -9.62 16.69 -30.78
CA CYS A 134 -9.13 15.60 -29.91
C CYS A 134 -10.00 15.40 -28.65
N PHE A 135 -11.29 15.76 -28.68
CA PHE A 135 -12.20 15.63 -27.54
C PHE A 135 -13.35 14.63 -27.78
N ASP A 136 -13.13 13.61 -28.62
CA ASP A 136 -14.16 12.61 -28.96
C ASP A 136 -13.69 11.14 -28.85
N GLU A 137 -12.90 10.79 -27.82
CA GLU A 137 -12.80 9.37 -27.46
C GLU A 137 -12.61 9.07 -25.96
N ILE A 138 -12.98 9.97 -25.05
CA ILE A 138 -13.11 9.63 -23.63
C ILE A 138 -14.26 10.45 -23.02
N ILE A 139 -15.50 9.95 -23.13
CA ILE A 139 -16.47 9.65 -22.05
C ILE A 139 -17.76 9.11 -22.73
N PRO A 140 -18.17 7.85 -22.43
CA PRO A 140 -19.55 7.68 -22.00
C PRO A 140 -19.66 6.64 -20.87
N VAL A 141 -19.34 7.01 -19.63
CA VAL A 141 -19.85 6.30 -18.44
C VAL A 141 -20.13 7.29 -17.30
N VAL A 142 -20.83 8.39 -17.57
CA VAL A 142 -21.47 9.21 -16.53
C VAL A 142 -22.91 9.55 -16.94
N ASN A 143 -23.68 8.54 -17.34
CA ASN A 143 -25.14 8.71 -17.42
C ASN A 143 -25.92 7.41 -17.24
N ALA A 144 -25.64 6.67 -16.16
CA ALA A 144 -26.40 5.47 -15.82
C ALA A 144 -26.66 5.34 -14.32
N ASN A 145 -27.01 6.43 -13.62
CA ASN A 145 -27.39 6.33 -12.20
C ASN A 145 -28.39 7.40 -11.71
N THR A 146 -29.43 7.68 -12.49
CA THR A 146 -30.63 8.35 -11.98
C THR A 146 -31.90 7.64 -12.45
N THR A 147 -32.08 6.42 -11.97
CA THR A 147 -33.42 5.82 -11.80
C THR A 147 -33.57 5.54 -10.30
N ILE A 148 -34.04 6.54 -9.56
CA ILE A 148 -34.63 6.33 -8.24
C ILE A 148 -36.13 6.50 -8.41
N GLU A 149 -36.83 5.45 -8.02
CA GLU A 149 -38.26 5.25 -7.96
C GLU A 149 -38.95 6.36 -7.14
N ALA A 150 -40.05 6.89 -7.68
CA ALA A 150 -41.17 7.48 -6.93
C ALA A 150 -42.40 7.53 -7.84
#